data_AF-A0A0G3M4R8-F1
#
_entry.id   AF-A0A0G3M4R8-F1
#
_cell.length_a   1.000
_cell.length_b   1.000
_cell.length_c   1.000
_cell.angle_alpha   90.00
_cell.angle_beta   90.00
_cell.angle_gamma   90.00
#
_symmetry.space_group_name_H-M   'P 1'
#
loop_
_entity.id
_entity.type
_entity.pdbx_description
1 polymer ?
#
loop_
_entity_poly.entity_id
_entity_poly.type
_entity_poly.pdbx_seq_one_letter_code
_entity_poly.pdbx_strand_id
1 'polypeptide(L)'
;MNFESEFPQLTQFFGAYFPDADFENLTDKEVVSNYIADCNKSEASKKILKIVKEKELPALINNVEVHWEYVRDEANRYFENSQDALKWLNMIKKELEK
;
A
#
# COMPACT_ATOMS: atom_id res chain seq x y z
N MET A 1 3.25 19.27 -2.62
CA MET A 1 3.88 17.94 -2.78
C MET A 1 2.86 17.05 -3.46
N ASN A 2 3.26 16.28 -4.47
CA ASN A 2 2.34 15.38 -5.17
C ASN A 2 2.69 13.96 -4.74
N PHE A 3 1.80 13.30 -3.99
CA PHE A 3 2.03 11.96 -3.47
C PHE A 3 2.37 10.97 -4.60
N GLU A 4 1.67 11.07 -5.74
CA GLU A 4 1.88 10.21 -6.91
C GLU A 4 3.29 10.33 -7.50
N SER A 5 3.90 11.52 -7.38
CA SER A 5 5.26 11.76 -7.85
C SER A 5 6.31 11.24 -6.87
N GLU A 6 5.99 11.18 -5.58
CA GLU A 6 6.88 10.74 -4.51
C GLU A 6 6.80 9.23 -4.27
N PHE A 7 5.61 8.64 -4.44
CA PHE A 7 5.31 7.24 -4.18
C PHE A 7 4.50 6.60 -5.32
N PRO A 8 5.01 6.61 -6.57
CA PRO A 8 4.25 6.16 -7.73
C PRO A 8 3.84 4.68 -7.66
N GLN A 9 4.66 3.82 -7.06
CA GLN A 9 4.31 2.40 -6.94
C GLN A 9 3.27 2.17 -5.84
N LEU A 10 3.32 2.94 -4.74
CA LEU A 10 2.28 2.89 -3.71
C LEU A 10 0.95 3.45 -4.18
N THR A 11 0.92 4.53 -4.97
CA THR A 11 -0.33 4.99 -5.60
C THR A 11 -0.97 3.86 -6.39
N GLN A 12 -0.21 3.22 -7.28
CA GLN A 12 -0.72 2.09 -8.06
C GLN A 12 -1.17 0.93 -7.19
N PHE A 13 -0.41 0.59 -6.15
CA PHE A 13 -0.76 -0.48 -5.24
C PHE A 13 -2.05 -0.18 -4.47
N PHE A 14 -2.17 1.01 -3.88
CA PHE A 14 -3.34 1.41 -3.12
C PHE A 14 -4.57 1.52 -4.00
N GLY A 15 -4.51 2.28 -5.08
CA GLY A 15 -5.65 2.56 -5.95
C GLY A 15 -6.12 1.36 -6.78
N ALA A 16 -5.25 0.39 -7.08
CA ALA A 16 -5.63 -0.76 -7.90
C ALA A 16 -6.08 -1.98 -7.10
N TYR A 17 -5.68 -2.13 -5.84
CA TYR A 17 -5.90 -3.38 -5.09
C TYR A 17 -6.87 -3.24 -3.90
N PHE A 18 -6.98 -2.07 -3.27
CA PHE A 18 -7.80 -1.91 -2.06
C PHE A 18 -9.24 -1.46 -2.30
N PRO A 19 -9.54 -0.57 -3.28
CA PRO A 19 -10.91 -0.12 -3.53
C PRO A 19 -11.90 -1.24 -3.83
N ASP A 20 -11.46 -2.29 -4.53
CA ASP A 20 -12.30 -3.41 -4.93
C ASP A 20 -12.45 -4.50 -3.85
N ALA A 21 -11.63 -4.44 -2.79
CA ALA A 21 -11.60 -5.49 -1.77
C ALA A 21 -12.95 -5.69 -1.06
N ASP A 22 -13.73 -4.63 -0.86
CA ASP A 22 -15.06 -4.71 -0.24
C ASP A 22 -16.07 -5.43 -1.15
N PHE A 23 -15.95 -5.28 -2.47
CA PHE A 23 -16.78 -6.00 -3.44
C PHE A 23 -16.41 -7.48 -3.53
N GLU A 24 -15.12 -7.80 -3.38
CA GLU A 24 -14.59 -9.16 -3.41
C GLU A 24 -14.62 -9.87 -2.04
N ASN A 25 -15.09 -9.17 -0.99
CA ASN A 25 -15.11 -9.65 0.40
C ASN A 25 -13.73 -10.11 0.89
N LEU A 26 -12.68 -9.39 0.46
CA LEU A 26 -11.29 -9.65 0.81
C LEU A 26 -10.86 -8.82 2.03
N THR A 27 -10.10 -9.45 2.91
CA THR A 27 -9.37 -8.72 3.95
C THR A 27 -8.15 -8.02 3.37
N ASP A 28 -7.69 -6.94 4.00
CA ASP A 28 -6.48 -6.23 3.57
C ASP A 28 -5.23 -7.13 3.49
N LYS A 29 -5.18 -8.20 4.29
CA LYS A 29 -4.09 -9.19 4.23
C LYS A 29 -4.15 -10.05 2.97
N GLU A 30 -5.35 -10.41 2.54
CA GLU A 30 -5.58 -11.15 1.30
C GLU A 30 -5.30 -10.27 0.09
N VAL A 31 -5.66 -8.98 0.16
CA VAL A 31 -5.28 -7.98 -0.85
C VAL A 31 -3.77 -7.91 -1.02
N VAL A 32 -3.01 -7.80 0.08
CA VAL A 32 -1.53 -7.80 0.05
C VAL A 32 -1.01 -9.13 -0.53
N SER A 33 -1.61 -10.26 -0.18
CA SER A 33 -1.21 -11.57 -0.70
C SER A 33 -1.44 -11.69 -2.20
N ASN A 34 -2.57 -11.18 -2.70
CA ASN A 34 -2.89 -11.13 -4.12
C ASN A 34 -1.90 -10.23 -4.88
N TYR A 35 -1.58 -9.06 -4.32
CA TYR A 35 -0.56 -8.17 -4.89
C TYR A 35 0.81 -8.84 -5.01
N ILE A 36 1.25 -9.59 -3.98
CA ILE A 36 2.51 -10.35 -4.03
C ILE A 36 2.44 -11.44 -5.10
N ALA A 37 1.34 -12.19 -5.16
CA ALA A 37 1.14 -13.25 -6.15
C ALA A 37 1.20 -12.69 -7.58
N ASP A 38 0.56 -11.55 -7.83
CA ASP A 38 0.58 -10.85 -9.11
C ASP A 38 1.97 -10.33 -9.45
N CYS A 39 2.67 -9.73 -8.49
CA CYS A 39 4.04 -9.28 -8.70
C CYS A 39 5.02 -10.41 -9.02
N ASN A 40 4.76 -11.62 -8.52
CA ASN A 40 5.59 -12.78 -8.80
C ASN A 40 5.44 -13.35 -10.21
N LYS A 41 4.42 -12.93 -10.98
CA LYS A 41 4.17 -13.40 -12.35
C LYS A 41 5.21 -12.92 -13.36
N SER A 42 5.95 -11.83 -13.08
CA SER A 42 6.98 -11.31 -13.99
C SER A 42 8.19 -10.72 -13.26
N GLU A 43 9.35 -10.75 -13.90
CA GLU A 43 10.57 -10.16 -13.33
C GLU A 43 10.49 -8.62 -13.22
N ALA A 44 9.72 -7.98 -14.10
CA ALA A 44 9.46 -6.54 -14.00
C ALA A 44 8.65 -6.21 -12.74
N SER A 45 7.58 -6.97 -12.47
CA SER A 45 6.72 -6.74 -11.31
C SER A 45 7.40 -7.11 -9.99
N LYS A 46 8.32 -8.08 -9.98
CA LYS A 46 9.19 -8.34 -8.81
C LYS A 46 10.07 -7.14 -8.44
N LYS A 47 10.58 -6.41 -9.44
CA LYS A 47 11.34 -5.17 -9.18
C LYS A 47 10.45 -4.09 -8.58
N ILE A 48 9.20 -3.98 -9.02
CA ILE A 48 8.20 -3.07 -8.43
C ILE A 48 7.95 -3.42 -6.97
N LEU A 49 7.67 -4.70 -6.67
CA LEU A 49 7.48 -5.18 -5.30
C LEU A 49 8.69 -4.85 -4.42
N LYS A 50 9.92 -4.99 -4.94
CA LYS A 50 11.14 -4.60 -4.24
C LYS A 50 11.20 -3.09 -3.95
N ILE A 51 10.82 -2.24 -4.90
CA ILE A 51 10.75 -0.78 -4.71
C ILE A 51 9.74 -0.43 -3.61
N VAL A 52 8.54 -1.02 -3.65
CA VAL A 52 7.52 -0.82 -2.63
C VAL A 52 8.04 -1.21 -1.25
N LYS A 53 8.61 -2.41 -1.11
CA LYS A 53 9.11 -2.94 0.18
C LYS A 53 10.29 -2.15 0.75
N GLU A 54 11.27 -1.83 -0.08
CA GLU A 54 12.56 -1.34 0.40
C GLU A 54 12.68 0.18 0.38
N LYS A 55 11.82 0.89 -0.38
CA LYS A 55 11.93 2.34 -0.56
C LYS A 55 10.65 3.07 -0.20
N GLU A 56 9.58 2.88 -0.98
CA GLU A 56 8.41 3.74 -0.88
C GLU A 56 7.64 3.53 0.43
N LEU A 57 7.36 2.28 0.83
CA LEU A 57 6.62 2.00 2.05
C LEU A 57 7.34 2.47 3.33
N PRO A 58 8.66 2.20 3.52
CA PRO A 58 9.40 2.77 4.64
C PRO A 58 9.41 4.31 4.65
N ALA A 59 9.56 4.94 3.49
CA ALA A 59 9.56 6.40 3.38
C ALA A 59 8.18 7.00 3.70
N LEU A 60 7.09 6.35 3.26
CA LEU A 60 5.72 6.74 3.60
C LEU A 60 5.47 6.59 5.10
N ILE A 61 5.86 5.47 5.71
CA ILE A 61 5.72 5.25 7.16
C ILE A 61 6.38 6.37 7.97
N ASN A 62 7.57 6.83 7.55
CA ASN A 62 8.27 7.93 8.21
C ASN A 62 7.60 9.30 8.03
N ASN A 63 6.78 9.48 6.99
CA ASN A 63 6.10 10.73 6.66
C ASN A 63 4.57 10.62 6.72
N VAL A 64 4.03 9.61 7.44
CA VAL A 64 2.60 9.30 7.45
C VAL A 64 1.76 10.47 7.96
N GLU A 65 2.28 11.25 8.91
CA GLU A 65 1.61 12.45 9.45
C GLU A 65 1.20 13.45 8.34
N VAL A 66 1.94 13.50 7.24
CA VAL A 66 1.70 14.43 6.12
C VAL A 66 0.83 13.79 5.03
N HIS A 67 0.82 12.47 4.91
CA HIS A 67 0.26 11.77 3.76
C HIS A 67 -0.92 10.85 4.06
N TRP A 68 -1.31 10.67 5.33
CA TRP A 68 -2.32 9.70 5.71
C TRP A 68 -3.69 9.90 5.04
N GLU A 69 -4.10 11.15 4.79
CA GLU A 69 -5.36 11.43 4.07
C GLU A 69 -5.31 10.98 2.62
N TYR A 70 -4.16 11.09 1.97
CA TYR A 70 -4.01 10.57 0.61
C TYR A 70 -4.09 9.04 0.60
N VAL A 71 -3.43 8.38 1.57
CA VAL A 71 -3.52 6.92 1.71
C VAL A 71 -4.97 6.48 1.96
N ARG A 72 -5.72 7.24 2.77
CA ARG A 72 -7.16 7.03 3.03
C ARG A 72 -7.95 7.03 1.73
N ASP A 73 -7.79 8.09 0.95
CA ASP A 73 -8.58 8.34 -0.25
C ASP A 73 -8.21 7.36 -1.37
N GLU A 74 -6.91 7.13 -1.59
CA GLU A 74 -6.41 6.24 -2.64
C GLU A 74 -6.73 4.77 -2.37
N ALA A 75 -6.57 4.30 -1.13
CA ALA A 75 -6.89 2.92 -0.76
C ALA A 75 -8.39 2.68 -0.54
N ASN A 76 -9.21 3.74 -0.55
CA ASN A 76 -10.61 3.70 -0.12
C ASN A 76 -10.76 2.99 1.25
N ARG A 77 -9.99 3.48 2.24
CA ARG A 77 -10.00 2.95 3.61
C ARG A 77 -10.26 4.07 4.59
N TYR A 78 -11.07 3.80 5.62
CA TYR A 78 -11.32 4.79 6.65
C TYR A 78 -10.20 4.80 7.70
N PHE A 79 -9.66 6.00 7.98
CA PHE A 79 -8.75 6.27 9.09
C PHE A 79 -9.26 7.48 9.87
N GLU A 80 -9.29 7.40 11.20
CA GLU A 80 -9.67 8.55 12.04
C GLU A 80 -8.54 9.59 12.10
N ASN A 81 -7.30 9.12 12.05
CA ASN A 81 -6.10 9.95 12.14
C ASN A 81 -4.86 9.22 11.56
N SER A 82 -3.73 9.92 11.55
CA SER A 82 -2.43 9.41 11.07
C SER A 82 -1.94 8.16 11.80
N GLN A 83 -2.31 7.96 13.08
CA GLN A 83 -1.90 6.78 13.84
C GLN A 83 -2.64 5.52 13.38
N ASP A 84 -3.88 5.63 12.92
CA ASP A 84 -4.61 4.50 12.35
C ASP A 84 -4.05 4.10 10.99
N ALA A 85 -3.73 5.09 10.14
CA ALA A 85 -3.00 4.85 8.90
C ALA A 85 -1.64 4.21 9.17
N LEU A 86 -0.90 4.67 10.19
CA LEU A 86 0.38 4.10 10.58
C LEU A 86 0.26 2.63 11.01
N LYS A 87 -0.76 2.28 11.82
CA LYS A 87 -1.01 0.87 12.20
C LYS A 87 -1.28 0.02 10.97
N TRP A 88 -2.09 0.52 10.04
CA TRP A 88 -2.44 -0.15 8.80
C TRP A 88 -1.22 -0.35 7.87
N LEU A 89 -0.41 0.69 7.67
CA LEU A 89 0.83 0.60 6.87
C LEU A 89 1.85 -0.39 7.48
N ASN A 90 1.94 -0.45 8.81
CA ASN A 90 2.79 -1.45 9.48
C ASN A 90 2.25 -2.88 9.32
N MET A 91 0.93 -3.05 9.28
CA MET A 91 0.32 -4.34 8.94
C MET A 91 0.68 -4.74 7.51
N ILE A 92 0.52 -3.85 6.53
CA ILE A 92 0.94 -4.09 5.13
C ILE A 92 2.42 -4.45 5.06
N LYS A 93 3.29 -3.70 5.73
CA LYS A 93 4.73 -3.99 5.77
C LYS A 93 5.01 -5.41 6.25
N LYS A 94 4.37 -5.83 7.34
CA LYS A 94 4.51 -7.17 7.89
C LYS A 94 4.02 -8.24 6.91
N GLU A 95 2.91 -8.02 6.23
CA GLU A 95 2.37 -8.96 5.25
C GLU A 95 3.24 -9.05 3.98
N LEU A 96 3.83 -7.94 3.52
CA LEU A 96 4.78 -7.93 2.40
C LEU A 96 6.10 -8.64 2.69
N GLU A 97 6.48 -8.78 3.96
CA GLU A 97 7.72 -9.44 4.40
C GLU A 97 7.57 -10.96 4.60
N LYS A 98 6.35 -11.50 4.52
CA LYS A 98 6.10 -12.96 4.57
C LYS A 98 6.54 -13.65 3.29
#